data_AF-A0A936V1M7-F1
#
_entry.id   AF-A0A936V1M7-F1
#
_cell.length_a   1.000
_cell.length_b   1.000
_cell.length_c   1.000
_cell.angle_alpha   90.00
_cell.angle_beta   90.00
_cell.angle_gamma   90.00
#
_symmetry.space_group_name_H-M   'P 1'
#
loop_
_entity.id
_entity.type
_entity.pdbx_description
1 polymer ?
#
loop_
_entity_poly.entity_id
_entity_poly.type
_entity_poly.pdbx_seq_one_letter_code
_entity_poly.pdbx_strand_id
1 'polypeptide(L)'
;MKHVSIFKATALFLAVIVISASVIQCRKTGDVIKGLDRSFKGNADSTVYAAFYESNKITPSDVVPDVNDIIKFRGVQTIIHEYCATSNCHGGPIAPKVDTYAEIMKFVTPGNPEGSKLWEYLTTNDFDKAMPPVNSNHEMNTTDKSLIYNWIKNGAKEKPDYNDFRPAAIQLIISGCGSANCHNQATATGGWARAGLLGPLTTADTTQYLYINPSTGAVTNYCQLSNATKRTQVWTAYKDSVKKFYSDTLAFNSFRPWKKFSTPRSSQSTRGPLNDYDDIIMDILYPKSVRSSNSILYTNPVTLTTYYVSGNPLNATSSMVSRVDSTLLLANPFTGVYATSHQGDMAYGDGGLKSHEIALIKAWYFADPNIPVVWKYGNANAGIFKYRKTGTIIKQ
;
A
#
# COMPACT_ATOMS: atom_id res chain seq x y z
N MET A 1 77.55 0.72 -35.27
CA MET A 1 76.24 0.35 -34.71
C MET A 1 76.42 0.14 -33.21
N LYS A 2 75.71 0.89 -32.34
CA LYS A 2 75.89 0.76 -30.89
C LYS A 2 75.28 -0.57 -30.43
N HIS A 3 76.11 -1.43 -29.84
CA HIS A 3 75.67 -2.70 -29.23
C HIS A 3 74.72 -2.39 -28.07
N VAL A 4 73.43 -2.59 -28.28
CA VAL A 4 72.46 -2.63 -27.18
C VAL A 4 72.75 -3.92 -26.42
N SER A 5 73.10 -3.81 -25.13
CA SER A 5 73.38 -5.01 -24.34
C SER A 5 72.11 -5.85 -24.23
N ILE A 6 72.27 -7.17 -24.25
CA ILE A 6 71.17 -8.14 -24.15
C ILE A 6 70.25 -7.78 -22.97
N PHE A 7 70.82 -7.35 -21.85
CA PHE A 7 70.06 -6.94 -20.66
C PHE A 7 69.09 -5.77 -20.91
N LYS A 8 69.50 -4.76 -21.69
CA LYS A 8 68.64 -3.61 -22.03
C LYS A 8 67.52 -4.01 -23.00
N ALA A 9 67.81 -4.93 -23.93
CA ALA A 9 66.80 -5.46 -24.85
C ALA A 9 65.76 -6.32 -24.10
N THR A 10 66.20 -7.17 -23.16
CA THR A 10 65.30 -8.00 -22.34
C THR A 10 64.44 -7.16 -21.39
N ALA A 11 65.00 -6.13 -20.76
CA ALA A 11 64.25 -5.23 -19.90
C ALA A 11 63.17 -4.44 -20.67
N LEU A 12 63.49 -3.95 -21.86
CA LEU A 12 62.53 -3.26 -22.71
C LEU A 12 61.41 -4.21 -23.18
N PHE A 13 61.77 -5.44 -23.57
CA PHE A 13 60.80 -6.46 -23.97
C PHE A 13 59.86 -6.87 -22.82
N LEU A 14 60.39 -7.07 -21.62
CA LEU A 14 59.59 -7.34 -20.42
C LEU A 14 58.70 -6.16 -20.04
N ALA A 15 59.20 -4.93 -20.11
CA ALA A 15 58.40 -3.73 -19.86
C ALA A 15 57.25 -3.59 -20.87
N VAL A 16 57.52 -3.86 -22.16
CA VAL A 16 56.49 -3.87 -23.20
C VAL A 16 55.48 -5.00 -22.96
N ILE A 17 55.90 -6.19 -22.55
CA ILE A 17 54.98 -7.29 -22.20
C ILE A 17 54.13 -6.93 -20.99
N VAL A 18 54.70 -6.35 -19.93
CA VAL A 18 53.94 -5.95 -18.73
C VAL A 18 52.95 -4.85 -19.08
N ILE A 19 53.35 -3.83 -19.85
CA ILE A 19 52.46 -2.76 -20.30
C ILE A 19 51.37 -3.34 -21.22
N SER A 20 51.72 -4.19 -22.17
CA SER A 20 50.77 -4.84 -23.08
C SER A 20 49.80 -5.76 -22.34
N ALA A 21 50.27 -6.52 -21.34
CA ALA A 21 49.46 -7.37 -20.48
C ALA A 21 48.51 -6.54 -19.61
N SER A 22 48.97 -5.38 -19.10
CA SER A 22 48.09 -4.45 -18.37
C SER A 22 47.05 -3.77 -19.27
N VAL A 23 47.35 -3.54 -20.56
CA VAL A 23 46.38 -3.03 -21.56
C VAL A 23 45.39 -4.13 -21.99
N ILE A 24 45.81 -5.41 -22.04
CA ILE A 24 44.95 -6.55 -22.36
C ILE A 24 44.06 -6.93 -21.16
N GLN A 25 44.55 -6.85 -19.93
CA GLN A 25 43.75 -7.00 -18.70
C GLN A 25 42.74 -5.86 -18.49
N CYS A 26 42.89 -4.75 -19.21
CA CYS A 26 41.92 -3.63 -19.24
C CYS A 26 41.00 -3.64 -20.47
N ARG A 27 40.93 -4.73 -21.24
CA ARG A 27 39.82 -4.88 -22.21
C ARG A 27 38.56 -5.28 -21.44
N LYS A 28 37.49 -4.48 -21.58
CA LYS A 28 36.14 -4.71 -21.02
C LYS A 28 35.41 -5.90 -21.66
N THR A 29 36.12 -7.01 -21.88
CA THR A 29 35.61 -8.28 -22.40
C THR A 29 36.23 -9.40 -21.55
N GLY A 30 35.97 -9.36 -20.25
CA GLY A 30 36.29 -10.46 -19.33
C GLY A 30 35.10 -11.42 -19.21
N ASP A 31 35.35 -12.62 -18.67
CA ASP A 31 34.31 -13.65 -18.43
C ASP A 31 33.13 -13.12 -17.58
N VAL A 32 33.36 -12.08 -16.76
CA VAL A 32 32.35 -11.39 -15.93
C VAL A 32 31.22 -10.76 -16.75
N ILE A 33 31.47 -10.39 -18.01
CA ILE A 33 30.50 -9.73 -18.90
C ILE A 33 29.72 -10.76 -19.74
N LYS A 34 30.19 -12.00 -19.80
CA LYS A 34 29.61 -13.04 -20.64
C LYS A 34 28.25 -13.48 -20.07
N GLY A 35 27.17 -12.97 -20.67
CA GLY A 35 25.79 -13.24 -20.25
C GLY A 35 25.17 -12.19 -19.33
N LEU A 36 25.87 -11.08 -19.05
CA LEU A 36 25.28 -9.94 -18.37
C LEU A 36 24.28 -9.25 -19.30
N ASP A 37 23.03 -9.18 -18.87
CA ASP A 37 21.97 -8.46 -19.55
C ASP A 37 21.35 -7.47 -18.57
N ARG A 38 21.57 -6.18 -18.81
CA ARG A 38 21.09 -5.08 -17.96
C ARG A 38 19.69 -4.59 -18.33
N SER A 39 19.12 -5.10 -19.41
CA SER A 39 17.78 -4.75 -19.85
C SER A 39 16.79 -4.94 -18.71
N PHE A 40 15.93 -3.95 -18.50
CA PHE A 40 14.88 -4.09 -17.51
C PHE A 40 13.81 -5.05 -18.02
N LYS A 41 13.61 -6.15 -17.28
CA LYS A 41 12.59 -7.18 -17.59
C LYS A 41 11.32 -7.02 -16.75
N GLY A 42 11.28 -6.01 -15.88
CA GLY A 42 10.08 -5.67 -15.12
C GLY A 42 9.11 -4.83 -15.93
N ASN A 43 7.94 -4.57 -15.34
CA ASN A 43 6.93 -3.66 -15.89
C ASN A 43 6.64 -2.55 -14.88
N ALA A 44 6.03 -1.47 -15.35
CA ALA A 44 5.45 -0.46 -14.47
C ALA A 44 4.46 -1.12 -13.51
N ASP A 45 4.64 -0.89 -12.20
CA ASP A 45 3.71 -1.37 -11.19
C ASP A 45 3.35 -0.21 -10.26
N SER A 46 2.17 0.38 -10.50
CA SER A 46 1.69 1.50 -9.70
C SER A 46 1.40 1.11 -8.25
N THR A 47 1.22 -0.18 -7.96
CA THR A 47 0.98 -0.67 -6.59
C THR A 47 2.23 -0.69 -5.73
N VAL A 48 3.41 -0.50 -6.33
CA VAL A 48 4.67 -0.31 -5.61
C VAL A 48 4.86 1.17 -5.32
N TYR A 49 4.89 1.51 -4.03
CA TYR A 49 5.23 2.86 -3.61
C TYR A 49 6.69 3.18 -3.93
N ALA A 50 6.91 4.20 -4.77
CA ALA A 50 8.22 4.66 -5.18
C ALA A 50 8.33 6.18 -4.96
N ALA A 51 9.27 6.59 -4.12
CA ALA A 51 9.51 7.99 -3.77
C ALA A 51 11.00 8.32 -3.84
N PHE A 52 11.30 9.62 -3.98
CA PHE A 52 12.68 10.08 -4.03
C PHE A 52 13.42 9.81 -2.71
N TYR A 53 12.86 10.30 -1.60
CA TYR A 53 13.40 10.10 -0.26
C TYR A 53 12.94 8.78 0.35
N GLU A 54 13.83 8.15 1.11
CA GLU A 54 13.53 6.92 1.86
C GLU A 54 12.49 7.14 2.97
N SER A 55 12.43 8.36 3.50
CA SER A 55 11.57 8.72 4.62
C SER A 55 10.75 9.96 4.30
N ASN A 56 9.42 9.85 4.39
CA ASN A 56 8.48 10.94 4.17
C ASN A 56 7.51 11.06 5.36
N LYS A 57 7.54 12.20 6.05
CA LYS A 57 6.55 12.54 7.07
C LYS A 57 5.21 12.81 6.39
N ILE A 58 4.14 12.20 6.89
CA ILE A 58 2.80 12.35 6.30
C ILE A 58 2.08 13.59 6.87
N THR A 59 1.04 14.03 6.15
CA THR A 59 0.09 15.02 6.64
C THR A 59 -1.31 14.37 6.64
N PRO A 60 -2.05 14.42 7.76
CA PRO A 60 -1.66 14.91 9.08
C PRO A 60 -0.69 13.96 9.80
N SER A 61 0.08 14.50 10.75
CA SER A 61 0.99 13.75 11.66
C SER A 61 0.99 14.41 13.04
N ASP A 62 1.42 13.68 14.06
CA ASP A 62 1.53 14.23 15.40
C ASP A 62 2.65 15.29 15.49
N VAL A 63 2.61 16.12 16.55
CA VAL A 63 3.63 17.14 16.85
C VAL A 63 5.01 16.49 16.96
N VAL A 64 5.07 15.36 17.67
CA VAL A 64 6.20 14.44 17.68
C VAL A 64 5.77 13.21 16.89
N PRO A 65 6.15 13.10 15.60
CA PRO A 65 5.68 12.02 14.73
C PRO A 65 5.89 10.66 15.35
N ASP A 66 4.84 9.85 15.38
CA ASP A 66 4.95 8.46 15.81
C ASP A 66 5.38 7.56 14.64
N VAL A 67 5.62 6.27 14.92
CA VAL A 67 6.02 5.28 13.92
C VAL A 67 5.05 5.18 12.74
N ASN A 68 3.76 5.45 12.97
CA ASN A 68 2.69 5.42 11.97
C ASN A 68 2.47 6.78 11.28
N ASP A 69 3.37 7.76 11.47
CA ASP A 69 3.36 9.08 10.81
C ASP A 69 4.52 9.27 9.81
N ILE A 70 5.32 8.23 9.62
CA ILE A 70 6.49 8.25 8.76
C ILE A 70 6.39 7.11 7.75
N ILE A 71 6.23 7.45 6.48
CA ILE A 71 6.40 6.49 5.39
C ILE A 71 7.89 6.22 5.25
N LYS A 72 8.29 4.96 5.40
CA LYS A 72 9.66 4.51 5.24
C LYS A 72 9.75 3.32 4.29
N PHE A 73 10.18 3.59 3.06
CA PHE A 73 10.44 2.61 2.01
C PHE A 73 11.77 2.94 1.34
N ARG A 74 12.42 1.96 0.72
CA ARG A 74 13.66 2.20 -0.02
C ARG A 74 13.43 3.28 -1.09
N GLY A 75 14.13 4.40 -0.96
CA GLY A 75 13.97 5.58 -1.81
C GLY A 75 14.96 5.60 -2.97
N VAL A 76 14.63 6.33 -4.03
CA VAL A 76 15.51 6.50 -5.20
C VAL A 76 16.85 7.12 -4.80
N GLN A 77 16.87 8.08 -3.88
CA GLN A 77 18.11 8.70 -3.43
C GLN A 77 19.07 7.65 -2.82
N THR A 78 18.58 6.81 -1.92
CA THR A 78 19.37 5.73 -1.30
C THR A 78 19.91 4.77 -2.36
N ILE A 79 19.08 4.39 -3.34
CA ILE A 79 19.51 3.54 -4.45
C ILE A 79 20.62 4.22 -5.27
N ILE A 80 20.43 5.48 -5.66
CA ILE A 80 21.44 6.21 -6.44
C ILE A 80 22.74 6.40 -5.64
N HIS A 81 22.66 6.62 -4.33
CA HIS A 81 23.84 6.71 -3.47
C HIS A 81 24.61 5.39 -3.38
N GLU A 82 23.89 4.29 -3.26
CA GLU A 82 24.46 2.95 -3.18
C GLU A 82 25.17 2.57 -4.48
N TYR A 83 24.52 2.77 -5.63
CA TYR A 83 25.06 2.31 -6.91
C TYR A 83 25.89 3.35 -7.66
N CYS A 84 25.68 4.66 -7.47
CA CYS A 84 26.28 5.68 -8.34
C CYS A 84 27.04 6.76 -7.56
N ALA A 85 26.46 7.31 -6.49
CA ALA A 85 27.05 8.42 -5.73
C ALA A 85 28.10 7.98 -4.69
N THR A 86 28.82 6.89 -4.97
CA THR A 86 29.93 6.46 -4.13
C THR A 86 31.11 7.44 -4.26
N SER A 87 31.96 7.53 -3.24
CA SER A 87 33.10 8.46 -3.19
C SER A 87 34.08 8.34 -4.37
N ASN A 88 34.06 7.21 -5.08
CA ASN A 88 34.98 6.90 -6.17
C ASN A 88 34.35 7.10 -7.56
N CYS A 89 33.04 7.42 -7.64
CA CYS A 89 32.32 7.56 -8.90
C CYS A 89 31.61 8.92 -9.02
N HIS A 90 30.43 9.09 -8.40
CA HIS A 90 29.65 10.33 -8.49
C HIS A 90 29.37 10.97 -7.12
N GLY A 91 30.14 10.59 -6.10
CA GLY A 91 30.10 11.16 -4.76
C GLY A 91 31.23 12.17 -4.51
N GLY A 92 31.05 13.04 -3.51
CA GLY A 92 32.07 14.00 -3.08
C GLY A 92 32.44 15.03 -4.16
N PRO A 93 33.73 15.14 -4.54
CA PRO A 93 34.17 16.13 -5.53
C PRO A 93 34.01 15.69 -6.99
N ILE A 94 33.61 14.43 -7.25
CA ILE A 94 33.63 13.87 -8.61
C ILE A 94 32.34 14.25 -9.36
N ALA A 95 32.51 14.83 -10.55
CA ALA A 95 31.40 15.24 -11.42
C ALA A 95 31.12 14.19 -12.52
N PRO A 96 29.87 14.11 -13.03
CA PRO A 96 28.69 14.81 -12.56
C PRO A 96 28.26 14.29 -11.17
N LYS A 97 27.76 15.19 -10.32
CA LYS A 97 27.19 14.84 -9.02
C LYS A 97 25.77 14.31 -9.18
N VAL A 98 25.39 13.36 -8.34
CA VAL A 98 24.05 12.74 -8.30
C VAL A 98 23.58 12.52 -6.85
N ASP A 99 23.86 13.50 -5.98
CA ASP A 99 23.60 13.38 -4.54
C ASP A 99 22.21 13.92 -4.17
N THR A 100 21.82 15.04 -4.77
CA THR A 100 20.57 15.74 -4.49
C THR A 100 19.49 15.50 -5.54
N TYR A 101 18.22 15.77 -5.18
CA TYR A 101 17.09 15.74 -6.11
C TYR A 101 17.37 16.55 -7.37
N ALA A 102 17.78 17.81 -7.20
CA ALA A 102 18.06 18.72 -8.32
C ALA A 102 19.20 18.24 -9.24
N GLU A 103 20.18 17.50 -8.71
CA GLU A 103 21.26 16.93 -9.50
C GLU A 103 20.81 15.70 -10.29
N ILE A 104 20.07 14.79 -9.66
CA ILE A 104 19.52 13.59 -10.30
C ILE A 104 18.53 13.98 -11.40
N MET A 105 17.69 15.00 -11.15
CA MET A 105 16.71 15.48 -12.10
C MET A 105 17.30 16.02 -13.41
N LYS A 106 18.59 16.37 -13.46
CA LYS A 106 19.27 16.75 -14.71
C LYS A 106 19.34 15.62 -15.73
N PHE A 107 19.17 14.37 -15.28
CA PHE A 107 19.21 13.15 -16.09
C PHE A 107 17.85 12.49 -16.25
N VAL A 108 16.79 13.09 -15.69
CA VAL A 108 15.45 12.52 -15.62
C VAL A 108 14.47 13.40 -16.37
N THR A 109 13.66 12.77 -17.21
CA THR A 109 12.48 13.36 -17.84
C THR A 109 11.25 12.85 -17.08
N PRO A 110 10.63 13.68 -16.21
CA PRO A 110 9.40 13.30 -15.49
C PRO A 110 8.35 12.64 -16.38
N GLY A 111 7.80 11.51 -15.94
CA GLY A 111 6.75 10.77 -16.66
C GLY A 111 7.25 9.92 -17.84
N ASN A 112 8.53 10.04 -18.21
CA ASN A 112 9.12 9.37 -19.37
C ASN A 112 10.43 8.66 -18.99
N PRO A 113 10.35 7.45 -18.38
CA PRO A 113 11.54 6.65 -18.07
C PRO A 113 12.42 6.39 -19.30
N GLU A 114 11.81 6.02 -20.42
CA GLU A 114 12.50 5.67 -21.66
C GLU A 114 13.23 6.89 -22.29
N GLY A 115 12.72 8.09 -22.06
CA GLY A 115 13.36 9.36 -22.44
C GLY A 115 14.29 9.94 -21.37
N SER A 116 14.58 9.20 -20.29
CA SER A 116 15.47 9.65 -19.21
C SER A 116 16.87 9.06 -19.38
N LYS A 117 17.89 9.92 -19.44
CA LYS A 117 19.30 9.49 -19.51
C LYS A 117 19.70 8.62 -18.32
N LEU A 118 19.19 8.94 -17.12
CA LEU A 118 19.42 8.13 -15.93
C LEU A 118 19.01 6.67 -16.19
N TRP A 119 17.82 6.46 -16.74
CA TRP A 119 17.30 5.13 -17.01
C TRP A 119 18.06 4.41 -18.13
N GLU A 120 18.44 5.14 -19.19
CA GLU A 120 19.30 4.62 -20.26
C GLU A 120 20.60 4.05 -19.67
N TYR A 121 21.30 4.81 -18.83
CA TYR A 121 22.56 4.35 -18.24
C TYR A 121 22.40 3.13 -17.34
N LEU A 122 21.29 3.01 -16.63
CA LEU A 122 21.02 1.88 -15.72
C LEU A 122 20.64 0.58 -16.44
N THR A 123 20.17 0.67 -17.68
CA THR A 123 19.58 -0.47 -18.41
C THR A 123 20.27 -0.83 -19.72
N THR A 124 21.16 0.02 -20.22
CA THR A 124 21.89 -0.23 -21.46
C THR A 124 22.86 -1.41 -21.35
N ASN A 125 22.95 -2.17 -22.44
CA ASN A 125 23.97 -3.20 -22.65
C ASN A 125 25.24 -2.64 -23.35
N ASP A 126 25.29 -1.33 -23.62
CA ASP A 126 26.53 -0.63 -23.98
C ASP A 126 27.36 -0.40 -22.71
N PHE A 127 28.23 -1.36 -22.37
CA PHE A 127 29.03 -1.33 -21.13
C PHE A 127 30.08 -0.21 -21.06
N ASP A 128 30.25 0.58 -22.12
CA ASP A 128 31.02 1.82 -22.09
C ASP A 128 30.23 3.00 -21.52
N LYS A 129 28.90 2.95 -21.61
CA LYS A 129 27.98 3.95 -21.07
C LYS A 129 27.28 3.51 -19.79
N ALA A 130 27.21 2.20 -19.58
CA ALA A 130 26.38 1.63 -18.54
C ALA A 130 26.87 2.04 -17.13
N MET A 131 25.92 2.47 -16.30
CA MET A 131 26.15 2.82 -14.90
C MET A 131 25.35 1.89 -13.98
N PRO A 132 25.91 1.46 -12.84
CA PRO A 132 27.32 1.59 -12.47
C PRO A 132 28.26 0.88 -13.46
N PRO A 133 29.54 1.27 -13.59
CA PRO A 133 30.47 0.60 -14.48
C PRO A 133 30.57 -0.91 -14.19
N VAL A 134 30.66 -1.77 -15.21
CA VAL A 134 30.73 -3.24 -15.04
C VAL A 134 31.89 -3.70 -14.15
N ASN A 135 32.98 -2.94 -14.11
CA ASN A 135 34.15 -3.23 -13.26
C ASN A 135 33.99 -2.74 -11.81
N SER A 136 32.88 -2.09 -11.46
CA SER A 136 32.56 -1.74 -10.07
C SER A 136 32.14 -2.96 -9.23
N ASN A 137 31.83 -4.09 -9.88
CA ASN A 137 31.27 -5.30 -9.27
C ASN A 137 29.99 -5.05 -8.43
N HIS A 138 29.25 -3.99 -8.75
CA HIS A 138 28.10 -3.54 -7.98
C HIS A 138 26.87 -3.35 -8.88
N GLU A 139 26.32 -4.44 -9.40
CA GLU A 139 25.18 -4.42 -10.32
C GLU A 139 23.85 -4.12 -9.61
N MET A 140 23.05 -3.23 -10.21
CA MET A 140 21.72 -2.92 -9.69
C MET A 140 20.72 -4.05 -10.00
N ASN A 141 20.04 -4.52 -8.95
CA ASN A 141 19.01 -5.55 -9.05
C ASN A 141 17.70 -5.03 -9.70
N THR A 142 16.83 -5.95 -10.11
CA THR A 142 15.55 -5.62 -10.77
C THR A 142 14.61 -4.83 -9.87
N THR A 143 14.58 -5.08 -8.56
CA THR A 143 13.70 -4.37 -7.61
C THR A 143 14.05 -2.89 -7.51
N ASP A 144 15.33 -2.57 -7.41
CA ASP A 144 15.83 -1.18 -7.37
C ASP A 144 15.58 -0.47 -8.71
N LYS A 145 15.77 -1.18 -9.83
CA LYS A 145 15.39 -0.67 -11.16
C LYS A 145 13.88 -0.38 -11.24
N SER A 146 13.03 -1.25 -10.72
CA SER A 146 11.57 -1.03 -10.68
C SER A 146 11.20 0.21 -9.87
N LEU A 147 11.85 0.46 -8.74
CA LEU A 147 11.60 1.67 -7.93
C LEU A 147 11.98 2.95 -8.68
N ILE A 148 13.14 2.98 -9.33
CA ILE A 148 13.55 4.12 -10.16
C ILE A 148 12.58 4.30 -11.34
N TYR A 149 12.24 3.22 -12.04
CA TYR A 149 11.30 3.26 -13.16
C TYR A 149 9.96 3.85 -12.76
N ASN A 150 9.35 3.32 -11.68
CA ASN A 150 8.05 3.76 -11.18
C ASN A 150 8.10 5.21 -10.69
N TRP A 151 9.16 5.61 -9.99
CA TRP A 151 9.33 7.01 -9.57
C TRP A 151 9.40 7.96 -10.76
N ILE A 152 10.20 7.64 -11.80
CA ILE A 152 10.25 8.47 -13.02
C ILE A 152 8.87 8.48 -13.70
N LYS A 153 8.25 7.32 -13.86
CA LYS A 153 6.95 7.17 -14.51
C LYS A 153 5.85 7.98 -13.82
N ASN A 154 5.91 8.08 -12.49
CA ASN A 154 4.99 8.85 -11.67
C ASN A 154 5.35 10.34 -11.57
N GLY A 155 6.19 10.85 -12.47
CA GLY A 155 6.51 12.26 -12.58
C GLY A 155 7.75 12.68 -11.77
N ALA A 156 8.54 11.74 -11.27
CA ALA A 156 9.82 11.99 -10.61
C ALA A 156 9.74 13.06 -9.51
N LYS A 157 8.68 13.06 -8.70
CA LYS A 157 8.43 14.11 -7.71
C LYS A 157 9.43 14.02 -6.56
N GLU A 158 9.84 15.18 -6.05
CA GLU A 158 10.67 15.26 -4.85
C GLU A 158 9.89 14.82 -3.61
N LYS A 159 8.62 15.26 -3.53
CA LYS A 159 7.68 14.87 -2.48
C LYS A 159 6.47 14.18 -3.11
N PRO A 160 6.09 13.00 -2.59
CA PRO A 160 4.94 12.24 -3.08
C PRO A 160 3.61 12.94 -2.74
N ASP A 161 2.59 12.70 -3.55
CA ASP A 161 1.22 13.18 -3.34
C ASP A 161 0.20 12.02 -3.36
N TYR A 162 -1.09 12.37 -3.36
CA TYR A 162 -2.17 11.38 -3.30
C TYR A 162 -2.11 10.35 -4.44
N ASN A 163 -1.64 10.71 -5.63
CA ASN A 163 -1.55 9.78 -6.76
C ASN A 163 -0.46 8.74 -6.53
N ASP A 164 0.58 9.09 -5.78
CA ASP A 164 1.66 8.19 -5.40
C ASP A 164 1.26 7.29 -4.23
N PHE A 165 0.43 7.80 -3.32
CA PHE A 165 -0.04 7.02 -2.16
C PHE A 165 -1.12 6.01 -2.53
N ARG A 166 -2.10 6.42 -3.35
CA ARG A 166 -3.37 5.69 -3.52
C ARG A 166 -3.17 4.24 -3.97
N PRO A 167 -2.51 3.93 -5.10
CA PRO A 167 -2.54 2.55 -5.60
C PRO A 167 -1.83 1.58 -4.65
N ALA A 168 -0.71 2.00 -4.05
CA ALA A 168 0.01 1.22 -3.06
C ALA A 168 -0.78 1.05 -1.75
N ALA A 169 -1.41 2.11 -1.23
CA ALA A 169 -2.26 2.03 -0.04
C ALA A 169 -3.46 1.08 -0.26
N ILE A 170 -4.12 1.16 -1.41
CA ILE A 170 -5.23 0.28 -1.77
C ILE A 170 -4.76 -1.17 -1.87
N GLN A 171 -3.63 -1.42 -2.51
CA GLN A 171 -3.07 -2.77 -2.59
C GLN A 171 -2.71 -3.33 -1.22
N LEU A 172 -2.16 -2.52 -0.32
CA LEU A 172 -1.89 -2.90 1.07
C LEU A 172 -3.15 -3.27 1.82
N ILE A 173 -4.26 -2.55 1.61
CA ILE A 173 -5.55 -2.89 2.23
C ILE A 173 -6.11 -4.19 1.66
N ILE A 174 -6.09 -4.36 0.34
CA ILE A 174 -6.61 -5.56 -0.34
C ILE A 174 -5.83 -6.81 0.13
N SER A 175 -4.50 -6.74 0.11
CA SER A 175 -3.63 -7.88 0.42
C SER A 175 -3.40 -8.09 1.91
N GLY A 176 -3.25 -7.01 2.68
CA GLY A 176 -2.96 -7.05 4.12
C GLY A 176 -4.19 -7.33 4.98
N CYS A 177 -5.39 -6.93 4.54
CA CYS A 177 -6.61 -7.17 5.30
C CYS A 177 -7.48 -8.31 4.74
N GLY A 178 -7.18 -8.81 3.54
CA GLY A 178 -7.97 -9.79 2.76
C GLY A 178 -7.95 -11.25 3.27
N SER A 179 -7.86 -11.48 4.58
CA SER A 179 -7.81 -12.85 5.10
C SER A 179 -9.09 -13.63 4.80
N ALA A 180 -8.94 -14.94 4.57
CA ALA A 180 -10.05 -15.84 4.24
C ALA A 180 -11.20 -15.78 5.28
N ASN A 181 -10.89 -15.48 6.54
CA ASN A 181 -11.85 -15.46 7.64
C ASN A 181 -12.41 -14.06 7.99
N CYS A 182 -11.73 -12.97 7.63
CA CYS A 182 -12.13 -11.62 8.04
C CYS A 182 -12.74 -10.78 6.90
N HIS A 183 -12.00 -10.53 5.82
CA HIS A 183 -12.42 -9.68 4.71
C HIS A 183 -12.47 -10.44 3.38
N ASN A 184 -13.12 -11.60 3.38
CA ASN A 184 -13.30 -12.42 2.19
C ASN A 184 -14.77 -12.45 1.75
N GLN A 185 -15.02 -12.15 0.48
CA GLN A 185 -16.37 -12.12 -0.08
C GLN A 185 -17.08 -13.48 0.00
N ALA A 186 -16.37 -14.57 -0.25
CA ALA A 186 -16.95 -15.91 -0.23
C ALA A 186 -17.35 -16.29 1.20
N THR A 187 -16.51 -16.00 2.19
CA THR A 187 -16.83 -16.21 3.61
C THR A 187 -17.98 -15.30 4.07
N ALA A 188 -18.01 -14.05 3.60
CA ALA A 188 -19.06 -13.11 3.93
C ALA A 188 -20.44 -13.59 3.45
N THR A 189 -20.50 -13.95 2.17
CA THR A 189 -21.70 -14.48 1.52
C THR A 189 -22.00 -15.93 1.89
N GLY A 190 -21.01 -16.71 2.34
CA GLY A 190 -21.20 -18.09 2.81
C GLY A 190 -21.79 -18.15 4.21
N GLY A 191 -21.38 -17.28 5.13
CA GLY A 191 -22.10 -17.05 6.38
C GLY A 191 -23.56 -16.65 6.11
N TRP A 192 -23.79 -15.94 5.01
CA TRP A 192 -25.13 -15.57 4.60
C TRP A 192 -25.96 -16.69 4.00
N ALA A 193 -25.32 -17.56 3.22
CA ALA A 193 -25.89 -18.80 2.70
C ALA A 193 -26.31 -19.73 3.84
N ARG A 194 -25.40 -19.94 4.81
CA ARG A 194 -25.64 -20.78 5.99
C ARG A 194 -26.85 -20.31 6.81
N ALA A 195 -27.09 -19.00 6.88
CA ALA A 195 -28.24 -18.43 7.55
C ALA A 195 -29.57 -18.52 6.75
N GLY A 196 -29.55 -19.12 5.55
CA GLY A 196 -30.74 -19.31 4.70
C GLY A 196 -31.28 -18.03 4.07
N LEU A 197 -30.47 -16.98 3.90
CA LEU A 197 -30.97 -15.66 3.44
C LEU A 197 -30.66 -15.37 1.97
N LEU A 198 -30.16 -16.36 1.22
CA LEU A 198 -29.83 -16.22 -0.19
C LEU A 198 -30.79 -17.00 -1.12
N GLY A 199 -31.94 -17.44 -0.58
CA GLY A 199 -32.89 -18.27 -1.31
C GLY A 199 -32.37 -19.70 -1.53
N PRO A 200 -32.87 -20.41 -2.55
CA PRO A 200 -32.46 -21.78 -2.85
C PRO A 200 -30.97 -21.85 -3.26
N LEU A 201 -30.21 -22.63 -2.50
CA LEU A 201 -28.83 -22.98 -2.79
C LEU A 201 -28.70 -24.51 -2.86
N THR A 202 -27.81 -25.00 -3.71
CA THR A 202 -27.44 -26.41 -3.77
C THR A 202 -26.16 -26.65 -2.97
N THR A 203 -25.85 -27.91 -2.67
CA THR A 203 -24.60 -28.28 -1.98
C THR A 203 -23.35 -27.85 -2.77
N ALA A 204 -23.43 -27.78 -4.11
CA ALA A 204 -22.35 -27.31 -4.97
C ALA A 204 -22.11 -25.79 -4.88
N ASP A 205 -23.06 -25.01 -4.36
CA ASP A 205 -22.91 -23.56 -4.25
C ASP A 205 -21.99 -23.14 -3.11
N THR A 206 -21.83 -23.98 -2.08
CA THR A 206 -21.11 -23.64 -0.85
C THR A 206 -20.03 -24.65 -0.50
N THR A 207 -18.91 -24.18 0.05
CA THR A 207 -17.90 -25.02 0.69
C THR A 207 -17.72 -24.62 2.15
N GLN A 208 -16.97 -25.41 2.92
CA GLN A 208 -16.64 -25.10 4.31
C GLN A 208 -15.14 -25.29 4.56
N TYR A 209 -14.59 -24.55 5.51
CA TYR A 209 -13.23 -24.74 5.99
C TYR A 209 -13.13 -24.45 7.49
N LEU A 210 -12.15 -25.07 8.14
CA LEU A 210 -11.84 -24.83 9.55
C LEU A 210 -10.72 -23.80 9.67
N TYR A 211 -10.92 -22.80 10.52
CA TYR A 211 -9.89 -21.88 10.95
C TYR A 211 -9.53 -22.16 12.40
N ILE A 212 -8.24 -22.32 12.69
CA ILE A 212 -7.72 -22.45 14.04
C ILE A 212 -7.05 -21.11 14.38
N ASN A 213 -7.57 -20.42 15.39
CA ASN A 213 -6.95 -19.19 15.86
C ASN A 213 -5.56 -19.51 16.42
N PRO A 214 -4.47 -18.94 15.87
CA PRO A 214 -3.11 -19.30 16.28
C PRO A 214 -2.79 -18.83 17.72
N SER A 215 -3.45 -17.78 18.20
CA SER A 215 -3.22 -17.21 19.53
C SER A 215 -4.02 -17.92 20.63
N THR A 216 -5.20 -18.45 20.32
CA THR A 216 -6.10 -19.05 21.32
C THR A 216 -6.38 -20.54 21.11
N GLY A 217 -5.97 -21.12 19.98
CA GLY A 217 -6.31 -22.48 19.57
C GLY A 217 -7.79 -22.68 19.21
N ALA A 218 -8.62 -21.64 19.26
CA ALA A 218 -10.06 -21.76 19.02
C ALA A 218 -10.35 -22.16 17.57
N VAL A 219 -11.13 -23.23 17.39
CA VAL A 219 -11.54 -23.72 16.07
C VAL A 219 -12.87 -23.11 15.67
N THR A 220 -12.92 -22.46 14.50
CA THR A 220 -14.14 -21.89 13.91
C THR A 220 -14.40 -22.49 12.53
N ASN A 221 -15.60 -23.03 12.31
CA ASN A 221 -16.02 -23.50 10.99
C ASN A 221 -16.65 -22.35 10.19
N TYR A 222 -16.06 -22.06 9.04
CA TYR A 222 -16.53 -21.04 8.11
C TYR A 222 -17.19 -21.67 6.89
N CYS A 223 -18.34 -21.14 6.50
CA CYS A 223 -19.00 -21.44 5.23
C CYS A 223 -18.60 -20.39 4.19
N GLN A 224 -18.32 -20.84 2.97
CA GLN A 224 -18.05 -19.99 1.81
C GLN A 224 -19.11 -20.21 0.73
N LEU A 225 -19.54 -19.12 0.08
CA LEU A 225 -20.28 -19.20 -1.18
C LEU A 225 -19.29 -19.30 -2.34
N SER A 226 -19.06 -20.53 -2.78
CA SER A 226 -18.00 -20.90 -3.71
C SER A 226 -18.42 -20.65 -5.16
N ASN A 227 -19.73 -20.70 -5.43
CA ASN A 227 -20.29 -20.25 -6.70
C ASN A 227 -20.02 -18.75 -6.91
N ALA A 228 -19.05 -18.43 -7.78
CA ALA A 228 -18.60 -17.07 -8.02
C ALA A 228 -19.71 -16.17 -8.57
N THR A 229 -20.56 -16.68 -9.47
CA THR A 229 -21.68 -15.93 -10.04
C THR A 229 -22.68 -15.51 -8.96
N LYS A 230 -23.14 -16.47 -8.14
CA LYS A 230 -24.06 -16.17 -7.03
C LYS A 230 -23.41 -15.25 -6.00
N ARG A 231 -22.13 -15.47 -5.70
CA ARG A 231 -21.35 -14.62 -4.78
C ARG A 231 -21.28 -13.18 -5.23
N THR A 232 -20.95 -12.93 -6.50
CA THR A 232 -20.90 -11.58 -7.06
C THR A 232 -22.28 -10.94 -7.08
N GLN A 233 -23.32 -11.65 -7.56
CA GLN A 233 -24.69 -11.12 -7.58
C GLN A 233 -25.19 -10.72 -6.18
N VAL A 234 -24.96 -11.57 -5.18
CA VAL A 234 -25.38 -11.31 -3.80
C VAL A 234 -24.63 -10.14 -3.19
N TRP A 235 -23.31 -10.06 -3.39
CA TRP A 235 -22.51 -8.97 -2.86
C TRP A 235 -22.86 -7.64 -3.52
N THR A 236 -22.99 -7.58 -4.85
CA THR A 236 -23.42 -6.38 -5.58
C THR A 236 -24.77 -5.89 -5.08
N ALA A 237 -25.77 -6.78 -4.99
CA ALA A 237 -27.09 -6.41 -4.48
C ALA A 237 -27.07 -5.95 -3.01
N TYR A 238 -26.11 -6.41 -2.21
CA TYR A 238 -25.90 -5.92 -0.84
C TYR A 238 -25.29 -4.51 -0.87
N LYS A 239 -24.24 -4.28 -1.68
CA LYS A 239 -23.62 -2.95 -1.83
C LYS A 239 -24.63 -1.90 -2.28
N ASP A 240 -25.44 -2.22 -3.28
CA ASP A 240 -26.46 -1.30 -3.82
C ASP A 240 -27.50 -0.94 -2.75
N SER A 241 -27.92 -1.92 -1.96
CA SER A 241 -28.85 -1.70 -0.85
C SER A 241 -28.24 -0.85 0.26
N VAL A 242 -26.98 -1.08 0.64
CA VAL A 242 -26.28 -0.24 1.64
C VAL A 242 -26.18 1.20 1.14
N LYS A 243 -25.66 1.39 -0.08
CA LYS A 243 -25.45 2.73 -0.68
C LYS A 243 -26.78 3.47 -0.81
N LYS A 244 -27.84 2.80 -1.27
CA LYS A 244 -29.18 3.39 -1.42
C LYS A 244 -29.85 3.67 -0.07
N PHE A 245 -29.72 2.79 0.92
CA PHE A 245 -30.28 3.04 2.24
C PHE A 245 -29.66 4.28 2.88
N TYR A 246 -28.34 4.41 2.85
CA TYR A 246 -27.66 5.51 3.51
C TYR A 246 -27.63 6.82 2.72
N SER A 247 -28.02 6.82 1.44
CA SER A 247 -28.22 8.07 0.71
C SER A 247 -29.42 8.86 1.23
N ASP A 248 -30.45 8.17 1.73
CA ASP A 248 -31.58 8.75 2.47
C ASP A 248 -32.27 7.63 3.28
N THR A 249 -32.03 7.60 4.59
CA THR A 249 -32.48 6.50 5.45
C THR A 249 -33.99 6.52 5.70
N LEU A 250 -34.65 7.65 5.44
CA LEU A 250 -36.11 7.79 5.54
C LEU A 250 -36.77 7.35 4.22
N ALA A 251 -36.39 7.96 3.10
CA ALA A 251 -36.97 7.67 1.79
C ALA A 251 -36.67 6.24 1.32
N PHE A 252 -35.50 5.70 1.68
CA PHE A 252 -35.05 4.38 1.27
C PHE A 252 -35.01 3.37 2.43
N ASN A 253 -35.87 3.52 3.43
CA ASN A 253 -35.96 2.56 4.53
C ASN A 253 -36.20 1.10 4.06
N SER A 254 -36.89 0.89 2.94
CA SER A 254 -37.08 -0.43 2.32
C SER A 254 -35.78 -1.06 1.79
N PHE A 255 -34.75 -0.24 1.53
CA PHE A 255 -33.43 -0.67 1.10
C PHE A 255 -32.47 -0.90 2.27
N ARG A 256 -32.88 -0.70 3.54
CA ARG A 256 -32.07 -1.04 4.72
C ARG A 256 -31.44 -2.41 4.51
N PRO A 257 -30.12 -2.61 4.66
CA PRO A 257 -29.37 -3.79 4.20
C PRO A 257 -30.20 -5.07 3.99
N TRP A 258 -30.80 -5.15 2.80
CA TRP A 258 -32.16 -5.68 2.55
C TRP A 258 -32.35 -7.16 2.80
N LYS A 259 -31.29 -7.96 2.66
CA LYS A 259 -31.36 -9.41 2.86
C LYS A 259 -31.04 -9.84 4.30
N LYS A 260 -30.49 -8.95 5.12
CA LYS A 260 -29.83 -9.33 6.37
C LYS A 260 -30.31 -8.57 7.58
N PHE A 261 -30.34 -7.26 7.49
CA PHE A 261 -30.56 -6.42 8.66
C PHE A 261 -31.80 -5.53 8.49
N SER A 262 -32.68 -5.88 7.55
CA SER A 262 -33.85 -5.13 7.14
C SER A 262 -35.06 -5.33 8.05
N THR A 263 -35.31 -6.52 8.61
CA THR A 263 -36.40 -6.81 9.57
C THR A 263 -36.20 -8.18 10.23
N PRO A 264 -36.36 -8.27 11.55
CA PRO A 264 -35.24 -8.60 12.43
C PRO A 264 -34.47 -9.86 11.98
N ARG A 265 -33.19 -9.75 11.60
CA ARG A 265 -32.28 -10.91 11.57
C ARG A 265 -30.83 -10.59 11.98
N SER A 266 -30.45 -11.22 13.10
CA SER A 266 -29.12 -11.70 13.52
C SER A 266 -27.99 -10.70 13.83
N SER A 267 -27.22 -11.06 14.87
CA SER A 267 -25.94 -10.49 15.31
C SER A 267 -24.74 -10.91 14.47
N GLN A 268 -24.91 -11.89 13.57
CA GLN A 268 -23.80 -12.46 12.82
C GLN A 268 -23.45 -11.61 11.59
N SER A 269 -22.44 -10.78 11.81
CA SER A 269 -21.84 -9.91 10.81
C SER A 269 -20.53 -10.47 10.29
N THR A 270 -20.45 -10.71 8.99
CA THR A 270 -19.19 -10.86 8.26
C THR A 270 -18.72 -9.48 7.80
N ARG A 271 -17.42 -9.15 7.95
CA ARG A 271 -16.90 -7.78 7.77
C ARG A 271 -17.01 -7.27 6.33
N GLY A 272 -17.38 -8.14 5.38
CA GLY A 272 -17.39 -7.86 3.95
C GLY A 272 -15.96 -7.83 3.38
N PRO A 273 -15.80 -8.07 2.07
CA PRO A 273 -14.52 -7.93 1.41
C PRO A 273 -14.02 -6.49 1.40
N LEU A 274 -12.71 -6.37 1.15
CA LEU A 274 -12.00 -5.15 0.78
C LEU A 274 -11.25 -5.43 -0.53
N ASN A 275 -11.93 -6.02 -1.53
CA ASN A 275 -11.27 -6.58 -2.72
C ASN A 275 -10.82 -5.50 -3.71
N ASP A 276 -11.49 -4.35 -3.68
CA ASP A 276 -11.29 -3.26 -4.61
C ASP A 276 -11.57 -1.91 -3.94
N TYR A 277 -11.30 -0.83 -4.68
CA TYR A 277 -11.52 0.53 -4.21
C TYR A 277 -12.98 0.82 -3.83
N ASP A 278 -13.95 0.24 -4.55
CA ASP A 278 -15.37 0.46 -4.27
C ASP A 278 -15.81 -0.18 -2.94
N ASP A 279 -15.33 -1.40 -2.68
CA ASP A 279 -15.51 -2.08 -1.39
C ASP A 279 -14.91 -1.26 -0.23
N ILE A 280 -13.69 -0.72 -0.44
CA ILE A 280 -12.98 0.09 0.57
C ILE A 280 -13.72 1.40 0.83
N ILE A 281 -14.12 2.14 -0.20
CA ILE A 281 -14.88 3.38 -0.03
C ILE A 281 -16.24 3.12 0.61
N MET A 282 -16.94 2.04 0.24
CA MET A 282 -18.18 1.67 0.91
C MET A 282 -17.96 1.41 2.41
N ASP A 283 -16.90 0.71 2.80
CA ASP A 283 -16.62 0.45 4.21
C ASP A 283 -16.11 1.69 4.97
N ILE A 284 -15.53 2.68 4.28
CA ILE A 284 -15.23 3.98 4.86
C ILE A 284 -16.51 4.78 5.14
N LEU A 285 -17.39 4.88 4.15
CA LEU A 285 -18.63 5.65 4.25
C LEU A 285 -19.65 5.00 5.20
N TYR A 286 -19.67 3.67 5.21
CA TYR A 286 -20.62 2.87 5.96
C TYR A 286 -19.86 1.75 6.70
N PRO A 287 -19.10 2.09 7.76
CA PRO A 287 -18.32 1.10 8.49
C PRO A 287 -19.19 -0.05 9.00
N LYS A 288 -18.61 -1.25 9.09
CA LYS A 288 -19.29 -2.43 9.63
C LYS A 288 -20.14 -2.12 10.88
N SER A 289 -19.61 -1.32 11.82
CA SER A 289 -20.29 -0.97 13.07
C SER A 289 -21.66 -0.33 12.91
N VAL A 290 -21.97 0.29 11.77
CA VAL A 290 -23.29 0.88 11.50
C VAL A 290 -24.18 -0.01 10.66
N ARG A 291 -23.59 -0.76 9.72
CA ARG A 291 -24.36 -1.63 8.80
C ARG A 291 -24.59 -3.04 9.33
N SER A 292 -24.04 -3.39 10.49
CA SER A 292 -24.28 -4.67 11.16
C SER A 292 -23.73 -4.71 12.59
N SER A 293 -24.56 -5.11 13.55
CA SER A 293 -24.21 -5.19 14.97
C SER A 293 -24.76 -6.45 15.65
N ASN A 294 -24.18 -6.82 16.79
CA ASN A 294 -24.72 -7.82 17.70
C ASN A 294 -25.78 -7.28 18.67
N SER A 295 -26.03 -5.97 18.62
CA SER A 295 -27.03 -5.25 19.42
C SER A 295 -27.93 -4.41 18.51
N ILE A 296 -29.09 -4.03 19.04
CA ILE A 296 -30.01 -3.11 18.36
C ILE A 296 -29.33 -1.74 18.24
N LEU A 297 -29.26 -1.21 17.03
CA LEU A 297 -28.68 0.11 16.75
C LEU A 297 -29.73 1.18 16.45
N TYR A 298 -30.94 0.76 16.06
CA TYR A 298 -32.02 1.67 15.73
C TYR A 298 -33.36 1.06 16.13
N THR A 299 -34.19 1.87 16.77
CA THR A 299 -35.59 1.54 17.06
C THR A 299 -36.43 2.60 16.38
N ASN A 300 -37.34 2.18 15.50
CA ASN A 300 -38.26 3.10 14.84
C ASN A 300 -39.16 3.74 15.92
N PRO A 301 -39.16 5.07 16.07
CA PRO A 301 -39.91 5.72 17.14
C PRO A 301 -41.43 5.62 16.98
N VAL A 302 -41.92 5.31 15.77
CA VAL A 302 -43.35 5.19 15.45
C VAL A 302 -43.81 3.73 15.54
N THR A 303 -43.10 2.81 14.89
CA THR A 303 -43.50 1.40 14.82
C THR A 303 -42.92 0.53 15.93
N LEU A 304 -41.99 1.08 16.73
CA LEU A 304 -41.20 0.37 17.75
C LEU A 304 -40.38 -0.82 17.22
N THR A 305 -40.28 -0.95 15.90
CA THR A 305 -39.50 -2.02 15.27
C THR A 305 -38.01 -1.78 15.50
N THR A 306 -37.30 -2.80 15.95
CA THR A 306 -35.87 -2.74 16.26
C THR A 306 -35.01 -3.29 15.12
N TYR A 307 -33.85 -2.69 14.89
CA TYR A 307 -32.94 -3.05 13.81
C TYR A 307 -31.49 -3.13 14.29
N TYR A 308 -30.73 -4.09 13.75
CA TYR A 308 -29.28 -4.28 13.98
C TYR A 308 -28.41 -3.43 13.03
N VAL A 309 -29.01 -2.37 12.49
CA VAL A 309 -28.42 -1.39 11.57
C VAL A 309 -28.77 0.00 12.06
N SER A 310 -27.78 0.88 12.08
CA SER A 310 -27.97 2.28 12.46
C SER A 310 -28.84 3.02 11.45
N GLY A 311 -29.69 3.93 11.93
CA GLY A 311 -30.39 4.91 11.09
C GLY A 311 -29.51 6.10 10.66
N ASN A 312 -28.29 6.19 11.20
CA ASN A 312 -27.34 7.26 10.93
C ASN A 312 -25.94 6.66 10.68
N PRO A 313 -25.36 6.82 9.47
CA PRO A 313 -24.05 6.25 9.16
C PRO A 313 -22.91 6.89 9.95
N LEU A 314 -23.09 8.10 10.49
CA LEU A 314 -22.10 8.79 11.30
C LEU A 314 -22.09 8.32 12.76
N ASN A 315 -23.12 7.61 13.22
CA ASN A 315 -23.13 7.01 14.56
C ASN A 315 -22.30 5.71 14.58
N ALA A 316 -21.03 5.82 14.20
CA ALA A 316 -20.10 4.72 14.05
C ALA A 316 -19.13 4.66 15.23
N THR A 317 -18.75 3.43 15.61
CA THR A 317 -17.73 3.19 16.64
C THR A 317 -16.37 2.84 16.04
N SER A 318 -16.28 2.62 14.72
CA SER A 318 -15.02 2.36 14.03
C SER A 318 -14.96 3.08 12.67
N SER A 319 -13.75 3.23 12.16
CA SER A 319 -13.43 3.80 10.84
C SER A 319 -12.29 3.00 10.19
N MET A 320 -11.98 3.24 8.92
CA MET A 320 -10.87 2.55 8.25
C MET A 320 -9.55 2.79 8.97
N VAL A 321 -9.17 4.06 9.17
CA VAL A 321 -7.91 4.42 9.83
C VAL A 321 -7.84 3.90 11.25
N SER A 322 -8.91 4.07 12.05
CA SER A 322 -8.90 3.61 13.44
C SER A 322 -8.81 2.10 13.60
N ARG A 323 -9.04 1.31 12.54
CA ARG A 323 -8.88 -0.15 12.58
C ARG A 323 -7.51 -0.62 12.11
N VAL A 324 -6.71 0.24 11.48
CA VAL A 324 -5.35 -0.08 11.00
C VAL A 324 -4.25 0.68 11.70
N ASP A 325 -4.56 1.78 12.39
CA ASP A 325 -3.59 2.58 13.14
C ASP A 325 -3.89 2.54 14.64
N SER A 326 -3.09 1.76 15.38
CA SER A 326 -3.24 1.63 16.83
C SER A 326 -2.87 2.90 17.61
N THR A 327 -2.22 3.88 16.98
CA THR A 327 -1.79 5.14 17.62
C THR A 327 -2.92 6.16 17.73
N LEU A 328 -4.09 5.90 17.12
CA LEU A 328 -5.23 6.80 17.10
C LEU A 328 -6.43 6.28 17.91
N LEU A 329 -7.14 7.22 18.53
CA LEU A 329 -8.48 7.04 19.07
C LEU A 329 -9.49 7.71 18.15
N LEU A 330 -10.56 6.99 17.84
CA LEU A 330 -11.70 7.51 17.10
C LEU A 330 -12.71 8.14 18.06
N ALA A 331 -13.20 9.32 17.71
CA ALA A 331 -14.46 9.86 18.20
C ALA A 331 -15.59 9.38 17.31
N ASN A 332 -16.72 9.01 17.93
CA ASN A 332 -17.95 8.75 17.20
C ASN A 332 -18.26 9.98 16.32
N PRO A 333 -18.31 9.85 14.98
CA PRO A 333 -18.46 11.00 14.09
C PRO A 333 -19.75 11.81 14.30
N PHE A 334 -20.78 11.19 14.88
CA PHE A 334 -22.04 11.86 15.21
C PHE A 334 -22.00 12.54 16.58
N THR A 335 -21.57 11.84 17.63
CA THR A 335 -21.64 12.37 19.01
C THR A 335 -20.39 13.14 19.46
N GLY A 336 -19.28 13.01 18.73
CA GLY A 336 -17.98 13.60 19.10
C GLY A 336 -17.30 12.93 20.30
N VAL A 337 -17.90 11.87 20.86
CA VAL A 337 -17.36 11.18 22.03
C VAL A 337 -16.22 10.27 21.61
N TYR A 338 -15.02 10.53 22.14
CA TYR A 338 -13.84 9.70 21.93
C TYR A 338 -13.97 8.35 22.62
N ALA A 339 -13.56 7.30 21.91
CA ALA A 339 -13.35 6.00 22.53
C ALA A 339 -12.28 6.10 23.62
N THR A 340 -12.46 5.33 24.69
CA THR A 340 -11.50 5.21 25.80
C THR A 340 -10.31 4.31 25.46
N SER A 341 -10.47 3.44 24.46
CA SER A 341 -9.45 2.54 23.95
C SER A 341 -9.43 2.54 22.42
N HIS A 342 -8.34 2.05 21.84
CA HIS A 342 -8.26 1.77 20.42
C HIS A 342 -9.39 0.82 19.99
N GLN A 343 -9.90 1.01 18.76
CA GLN A 343 -11.10 0.34 18.25
C GLN A 343 -10.75 -0.51 17.03
N GLY A 344 -10.86 -1.83 17.20
CA GLY A 344 -10.63 -2.77 16.11
C GLY A 344 -9.18 -3.24 16.04
N ASP A 345 -8.98 -4.21 15.17
CA ASP A 345 -7.69 -4.89 15.05
C ASP A 345 -7.54 -5.48 13.64
N MET A 346 -7.55 -4.61 12.63
CA MET A 346 -7.36 -5.03 11.23
C MET A 346 -5.87 -5.15 10.89
N ALA A 347 -5.00 -4.49 11.65
CA ALA A 347 -3.54 -4.62 11.58
C ALA A 347 -2.94 -5.64 12.57
N TYR A 348 -3.78 -6.37 13.31
CA TYR A 348 -3.47 -7.33 14.39
C TYR A 348 -2.48 -6.84 15.47
N GLY A 349 -2.62 -5.57 15.85
CA GLY A 349 -1.88 -4.91 16.92
C GLY A 349 -0.56 -4.30 16.47
N ASP A 350 -0.42 -4.08 15.16
CA ASP A 350 0.73 -3.53 14.42
C ASP A 350 1.92 -4.50 14.22
N GLY A 351 1.61 -5.81 14.19
CA GLY A 351 2.50 -6.88 13.72
C GLY A 351 2.00 -7.60 12.46
N GLY A 352 0.89 -7.14 11.86
CA GLY A 352 0.36 -7.65 10.58
C GLY A 352 0.52 -6.68 9.40
N LEU A 353 0.40 -5.37 9.63
CA LEU A 353 0.88 -4.31 8.74
C LEU A 353 2.05 -3.61 9.42
N LYS A 354 3.09 -3.26 8.65
CA LYS A 354 4.25 -2.52 9.17
C LYS A 354 3.88 -1.06 9.38
N SER A 355 4.52 -0.38 10.33
CA SER A 355 4.23 1.03 10.64
C SER A 355 4.30 1.97 9.43
N HIS A 356 5.25 1.75 8.51
CA HIS A 356 5.36 2.54 7.29
C HIS A 356 4.26 2.25 6.26
N GLU A 357 3.68 1.04 6.25
CA GLU A 357 2.53 0.69 5.43
C GLU A 357 1.26 1.36 5.98
N ILE A 358 1.13 1.41 7.31
CA ILE A 358 0.06 2.17 8.00
C ILE A 358 0.18 3.66 7.69
N ALA A 359 1.39 4.23 7.77
CA ALA A 359 1.64 5.62 7.41
C ALA A 359 1.23 5.91 5.95
N LEU A 360 1.51 4.98 5.03
CA LEU A 360 1.11 5.11 3.63
C LEU A 360 -0.43 5.08 3.45
N ILE A 361 -1.11 4.18 4.15
CA ILE A 361 -2.58 4.11 4.18
C ILE A 361 -3.17 5.41 4.74
N LYS A 362 -2.60 5.97 5.81
CA LYS A 362 -3.05 7.24 6.38
C LYS A 362 -2.84 8.41 5.43
N ALA A 363 -1.66 8.51 4.80
CA ALA A 363 -1.37 9.55 3.82
C ALA A 363 -2.40 9.53 2.67
N TRP A 364 -2.68 8.34 2.14
CA TRP A 364 -3.75 8.16 1.16
C TRP A 364 -5.12 8.59 1.72
N TYR A 365 -5.51 8.07 2.90
CA TYR A 365 -6.82 8.30 3.49
C TYR A 365 -7.14 9.80 3.63
N PHE A 366 -6.21 10.58 4.18
CA PHE A 366 -6.42 12.02 4.38
C PHE A 366 -6.32 12.81 3.08
N ALA A 367 -5.55 12.35 2.09
CA ALA A 367 -5.40 13.02 0.81
C ALA A 367 -6.52 12.69 -0.22
N ASP A 368 -7.20 11.55 -0.10
CA ASP A 368 -8.14 11.09 -1.13
C ASP A 368 -9.43 11.95 -1.18
N PRO A 369 -9.74 12.64 -2.28
CA PRO A 369 -10.94 13.48 -2.39
C PRO A 369 -12.27 12.70 -2.31
N ASN A 370 -12.26 11.38 -2.58
CA ASN A 370 -13.47 10.56 -2.52
C ASN A 370 -13.85 10.18 -1.08
N ILE A 371 -12.98 10.45 -0.10
CA ILE A 371 -13.28 10.27 1.32
C ILE A 371 -13.82 11.61 1.84
N PRO A 372 -15.09 11.68 2.28
CA PRO A 372 -15.68 12.92 2.75
C PRO A 372 -14.96 13.50 3.96
N VAL A 373 -14.95 14.84 4.06
CA VAL A 373 -14.37 15.60 5.17
C VAL A 373 -14.85 15.11 6.53
N VAL A 374 -16.14 14.75 6.67
CA VAL A 374 -16.69 14.24 7.94
C VAL A 374 -16.00 12.96 8.42
N TRP A 375 -15.54 12.10 7.51
CA TRP A 375 -14.81 10.88 7.83
C TRP A 375 -13.31 11.12 8.06
N LYS A 376 -12.80 12.33 7.79
CA LYS A 376 -11.42 12.73 8.08
C LYS A 376 -11.32 13.56 9.36
N TYR A 377 -12.22 14.53 9.49
CA TYR A 377 -12.11 15.62 10.44
C TYR A 377 -13.41 15.86 11.24
N GLY A 378 -14.42 15.01 11.08
CA GLY A 378 -15.71 15.16 11.75
C GLY A 378 -16.55 16.32 11.26
N ASN A 379 -17.72 16.47 11.87
CA ASN A 379 -18.60 17.60 11.62
C ASN A 379 -17.95 18.91 12.09
N ALA A 380 -18.08 19.97 11.28
CA ALA A 380 -17.56 21.30 11.57
C ALA A 380 -16.06 21.32 11.98
N ASN A 381 -15.25 20.41 11.44
CA ASN A 381 -13.82 20.29 11.75
C ASN A 381 -13.52 20.06 13.25
N ALA A 382 -14.44 19.41 13.98
CA ALA A 382 -14.25 19.10 15.39
C ALA A 382 -13.06 18.15 15.64
N GLY A 383 -12.67 17.38 14.62
CA GLY A 383 -11.70 16.31 14.66
C GLY A 383 -12.32 15.03 15.22
N ILE A 384 -12.14 13.92 14.51
CA ILE A 384 -12.59 12.59 14.96
C ILE A 384 -11.44 11.64 15.25
N PHE A 385 -10.20 12.05 14.98
CA PHE A 385 -9.02 11.26 15.31
C PHE A 385 -8.17 12.02 16.33
N LYS A 386 -7.75 11.31 17.36
CA LYS A 386 -6.89 11.83 18.42
C LYS A 386 -5.69 10.91 18.62
N TYR A 387 -4.49 11.46 18.57
CA TYR A 387 -3.27 10.72 18.90
C TYR A 387 -3.29 10.27 20.35
N ARG A 388 -3.02 8.99 20.59
CA ARG A 388 -3.02 8.40 21.94
C ARG A 388 -1.90 8.94 22.80
N LYS A 389 -0.74 9.19 22.19
CA LYS A 389 0.49 9.59 22.88
C LYS A 389 0.42 11.03 23.39
N THR A 390 -0.03 11.96 22.54
CA THR A 390 -0.03 13.40 22.83
C THR A 390 -1.41 13.95 23.16
N GLY A 391 -2.48 13.26 22.77
CA GLY A 391 -3.83 13.79 22.81
C GLY A 391 -4.14 14.80 21.69
N THR A 392 -3.21 15.05 20.77
CA THR A 392 -3.42 15.96 19.64
C THR A 392 -4.59 15.49 18.78
N ILE A 393 -5.53 16.39 18.50
CA ILE A 393 -6.70 16.11 17.66
C ILE A 393 -6.37 16.51 16.22
N ILE A 394 -6.63 15.61 15.27
CA ILE A 394 -6.47 15.86 13.84
C ILE A 394 -7.64 16.70 13.34
N LYS A 395 -7.31 17.84 12.72
CA LYS A 395 -8.23 18.79 12.09
C LYS A 395 -7.67 19.20 10.72
N GLN A 396 -8.53 19.76 9.88
CA GLN A 396 -8.18 20.33 8.57
C GLN A 396 -7.25 21.54 8.71
#